data_AF-A0A2V9ZHH1-F1
#
_entry.id   AF-A0A2V9ZHH1-F1
#
_cell.length_a   1.000
_cell.length_b   1.000
_cell.length_c   1.000
_cell.angle_alpha   90.00
_cell.angle_beta   90.00
_cell.angle_gamma   90.00
#
_symmetry.space_group_name_H-M   'P 1'
#
loop_
_entity.id
_entity.type
_entity.pdbx_description
1 polymer ?
#
loop_
_entity_poly.entity_id
_entity_poly.type
_entity_poly.pdbx_seq_one_letter_code
_entity_poly.pdbx_strand_id
1 'polypeptide(L)'
;MRGEVLADVPIKVVAIGGGTGLSTLLKGLKHFDQPGVFSAPGSTHDIFISALTAIVTVTDDGGSSGRLRKEFNILPPGDIRNCMVALSEDEELLSQLFQYRFKSGAGLEGHNFGNLFLAALTAITGDFAMAVKLSSAILKSRGIIYPSTVSNVELEALMDDGSCVRGETSISSSKQRIVELYMIPPDAQPLPQALEAIAEADLITLGPGSLYTSLISNLIVSGIPQAIKASAATKIFVCNLMTQANESLGLSAADHLRALQDHAKAQLFDYALVNTRPVSAELKEKYA
;
A
#
# COMPACT_ATOMS: atom_id res chain seq x y z
N MET A 1 2.17 -40.40 -29.36
CA MET A 1 2.76 -39.29 -28.58
C MET A 1 1.67 -38.72 -27.71
N ARG A 2 1.69 -39.01 -26.40
CA ARG A 2 0.84 -38.29 -25.43
C ARG A 2 1.51 -36.93 -25.28
N GLY A 3 0.87 -35.87 -25.76
CA GLY A 3 1.34 -34.51 -25.51
C GLY A 3 1.36 -34.30 -24.01
N GLU A 4 2.50 -33.91 -23.47
CA GLU A 4 2.57 -33.39 -22.12
C GLU A 4 1.61 -32.20 -22.06
N VAL A 5 0.51 -32.35 -21.32
CA VAL A 5 -0.35 -31.23 -20.95
C VAL A 5 0.47 -30.42 -19.96
N LEU A 6 1.25 -29.47 -20.46
CA LEU A 6 2.07 -28.57 -19.67
C LEU A 6 1.11 -27.66 -18.86
N ALA A 7 1.32 -27.61 -17.54
CA ALA A 7 0.40 -27.05 -16.56
C ALA A 7 0.38 -25.51 -16.54
N ASP A 8 -0.74 -24.93 -16.10
CA ASP A 8 -0.88 -23.49 -15.83
C ASP A 8 0.16 -23.01 -14.81
N VAL A 9 0.55 -21.74 -14.90
CA VAL A 9 1.63 -21.16 -14.10
C VAL A 9 1.06 -20.34 -12.93
N PRO A 10 1.04 -20.89 -11.69
CA PRO A 10 0.71 -20.11 -10.51
C PRO A 10 1.84 -19.13 -10.19
N ILE A 11 1.49 -17.90 -9.85
CA ILE A 11 2.44 -16.89 -9.35
C ILE A 11 2.01 -16.36 -7.97
N LYS A 12 3.00 -15.98 -7.16
CA LYS A 12 2.84 -15.26 -5.89
C LYS A 12 3.15 -13.78 -6.12
N VAL A 13 2.19 -12.92 -5.78
CA VAL A 13 2.29 -11.47 -5.99
C VAL A 13 2.29 -10.74 -4.67
N VAL A 14 3.27 -9.86 -4.48
CA VAL A 14 3.33 -8.90 -3.38
C VAL A 14 3.10 -7.48 -3.91
N ALA A 15 2.13 -6.77 -3.35
CA ALA A 15 1.86 -5.38 -3.66
C ALA A 15 2.12 -4.49 -2.44
N ILE A 16 2.99 -3.50 -2.59
CA ILE A 16 3.47 -2.65 -1.50
C ILE A 16 3.00 -1.21 -1.75
N GLY A 17 2.48 -0.54 -0.72
CA GLY A 17 2.10 0.86 -0.82
C GLY A 17 1.15 1.33 0.27
N GLY A 18 0.21 2.20 -0.11
CA GLY A 18 -0.79 2.80 0.78
C GLY A 18 -1.94 3.44 0.00
N GLY A 19 -2.88 3.99 0.74
CA GLY A 19 -3.99 4.80 0.23
C GLY A 19 -4.91 4.13 -0.79
N THR A 20 -5.47 4.97 -1.66
CA THR A 20 -6.42 4.57 -2.70
C THR A 20 -5.74 3.92 -3.91
N GLY A 21 -4.45 4.22 -4.13
CA GLY A 21 -3.68 3.66 -5.24
C GLY A 21 -3.48 2.16 -5.09
N LEU A 22 -2.95 1.72 -3.95
CA LEU A 22 -2.76 0.30 -3.65
C LEU A 22 -4.10 -0.45 -3.66
N SER A 23 -5.14 0.09 -3.02
CA SER A 23 -6.46 -0.56 -3.01
C SER A 23 -7.07 -0.68 -4.41
N THR A 24 -6.86 0.29 -5.31
CA THR A 24 -7.30 0.19 -6.72
C THR A 24 -6.54 -0.92 -7.46
N LEU A 25 -5.22 -1.02 -7.25
CA LEU A 25 -4.43 -2.10 -7.84
C LEU A 25 -4.90 -3.47 -7.34
N LEU A 26 -5.09 -3.63 -6.03
CA LEU A 26 -5.56 -4.88 -5.42
C LEU A 26 -6.95 -5.29 -5.92
N LYS A 27 -7.87 -4.33 -6.12
CA LYS A 27 -9.19 -4.59 -6.73
C LYS A 27 -9.08 -5.19 -8.13
N GLY A 28 -8.08 -4.78 -8.92
CA GLY A 28 -7.82 -5.38 -10.23
C GLY A 28 -7.16 -6.75 -10.11
N LEU A 29 -6.11 -6.86 -9.30
CA LEU A 29 -5.31 -8.09 -9.16
C LEU A 29 -6.12 -9.27 -8.63
N LYS A 30 -7.12 -9.04 -7.74
CA LYS A 30 -7.93 -10.13 -7.16
C LYS A 30 -8.70 -10.97 -8.21
N HIS A 31 -8.90 -10.45 -9.42
CA HIS A 31 -9.61 -11.13 -10.49
C HIS A 31 -8.74 -12.10 -11.30
N PHE A 32 -7.43 -12.13 -11.06
CA PHE A 32 -6.50 -13.03 -11.73
C PHE A 32 -6.21 -14.28 -10.89
N ASP A 33 -7.09 -14.67 -9.97
CA ASP A 33 -6.86 -15.75 -9.01
C ASP A 33 -7.17 -17.16 -9.55
N GLN A 34 -7.54 -17.26 -10.82
CA GLN A 34 -7.85 -18.52 -11.50
C GLN A 34 -7.24 -18.57 -12.92
N PRO A 35 -6.93 -19.77 -13.44
CA PRO A 35 -6.60 -19.95 -14.86
C PRO A 35 -7.69 -19.43 -15.80
N GLY A 36 -7.35 -19.16 -17.06
CA GLY A 36 -8.27 -18.69 -18.10
C GLY A 36 -8.50 -17.17 -18.13
N VAL A 37 -8.00 -16.42 -17.14
CA VAL A 37 -8.15 -14.96 -17.08
C VAL A 37 -7.12 -14.25 -17.96
N PHE A 38 -5.88 -14.77 -17.98
CA PHE A 38 -4.80 -14.20 -18.75
C PHE A 38 -3.86 -15.27 -19.29
N SER A 39 -3.66 -15.26 -20.60
CA SER A 39 -2.62 -16.02 -21.29
C SER A 39 -1.61 -15.03 -21.87
N ALA A 40 -0.32 -15.23 -21.61
CA ALA A 40 0.71 -14.40 -22.23
C ALA A 40 0.67 -14.56 -23.77
N PRO A 41 0.95 -13.51 -24.57
CA PRO A 41 0.94 -13.62 -26.02
C PRO A 41 1.86 -14.73 -26.52
N GLY A 42 1.30 -15.68 -27.28
CA GLY A 42 2.02 -16.85 -27.78
C GLY A 42 2.24 -17.98 -26.74
N SER A 43 1.70 -17.85 -25.52
CA SER A 43 1.67 -18.91 -24.52
C SER A 43 0.48 -19.84 -24.73
N THR A 44 0.71 -21.14 -24.56
CA THR A 44 -0.35 -22.16 -24.43
C THR A 44 -0.78 -22.37 -22.97
N HIS A 45 -0.24 -21.57 -22.04
CA HIS A 45 -0.47 -21.67 -20.60
C HIS A 45 -1.05 -20.36 -20.06
N ASP A 46 -1.96 -20.50 -19.11
CA ASP A 46 -2.50 -19.39 -18.37
C ASP A 46 -1.60 -19.07 -17.17
N ILE A 47 -1.55 -17.78 -16.83
CA ILE A 47 -0.88 -17.28 -15.63
C ILE A 47 -1.96 -16.80 -14.68
N PHE A 48 -1.88 -17.25 -13.43
CA PHE A 48 -2.84 -16.85 -12.40
C PHE A 48 -2.14 -16.63 -11.05
N ILE A 49 -2.73 -15.75 -10.23
CA ILE A 49 -2.24 -15.36 -8.92
C ILE A 49 -2.74 -16.37 -7.89
N SER A 50 -1.86 -17.31 -7.53
CA SER A 50 -2.13 -18.30 -6.48
C SER A 50 -2.08 -17.73 -5.06
N ALA A 51 -1.36 -16.63 -4.87
CA ALA A 51 -1.28 -15.90 -3.60
C ALA A 51 -1.08 -14.41 -3.86
N LEU A 52 -1.96 -13.59 -3.29
CA LEU A 52 -1.88 -12.14 -3.32
C LEU A 52 -1.62 -11.62 -1.91
N THR A 53 -0.51 -10.90 -1.72
CA THR A 53 -0.14 -10.29 -0.45
C THR A 53 -0.03 -8.78 -0.62
N ALA A 54 -0.64 -8.02 0.30
CA ALA A 54 -0.50 -6.57 0.39
C ALA A 54 0.37 -6.21 1.60
N ILE A 55 1.38 -5.36 1.40
CA ILE A 55 2.16 -4.74 2.48
C ILE A 55 1.82 -3.26 2.51
N VAL A 56 1.27 -2.80 3.63
CA VAL A 56 0.58 -1.51 3.70
C VAL A 56 1.26 -0.59 4.71
N THR A 57 1.45 0.67 4.34
CA THR A 57 1.94 1.69 5.28
C THR A 57 0.97 1.85 6.47
N VAL A 58 1.53 2.16 7.64
CA VAL A 58 0.79 2.43 8.88
C VAL A 58 1.23 3.75 9.51
N THR A 59 1.46 4.77 8.68
CA THR A 59 1.95 6.09 9.10
C THR A 59 0.88 7.18 9.20
N ASP A 60 -0.32 6.93 8.67
CA ASP A 60 -1.43 7.90 8.61
C ASP A 60 -1.74 8.49 10.00
N ASP A 61 -1.82 9.82 10.07
CA ASP A 61 -2.16 10.59 11.27
C ASP A 61 -3.36 11.52 11.05
N GLY A 62 -4.05 11.37 9.91
CA GLY A 62 -5.16 12.20 9.46
C GLY A 62 -6.54 11.59 9.70
N GLY A 63 -7.55 12.47 9.70
CA GLY A 63 -8.97 12.08 9.70
C GLY A 63 -9.37 11.07 10.79
N SER A 64 -10.17 10.06 10.41
CA SER A 64 -10.63 9.03 11.34
C SER A 64 -9.49 8.13 11.83
N SER A 65 -8.46 7.86 11.02
CA SER A 65 -7.36 6.99 11.40
C SER A 65 -6.50 7.66 12.47
N GLY A 66 -6.12 8.91 12.23
CA GLY A 66 -5.33 9.72 13.14
C GLY A 66 -5.97 9.97 14.50
N ARG A 67 -7.29 10.22 14.52
CA ARG A 67 -8.02 10.35 15.80
C ARG A 67 -7.95 9.06 16.62
N LEU A 68 -8.26 7.91 16.00
CA LEU A 68 -8.20 6.62 16.69
C LEU A 68 -6.80 6.26 17.14
N ARG A 69 -5.80 6.54 16.31
CA ARG A 69 -4.39 6.37 16.64
C ARG A 69 -4.00 7.15 17.89
N LYS A 70 -4.38 8.43 17.98
CA LYS A 70 -4.08 9.31 19.13
C LYS A 70 -4.84 8.92 20.40
N GLU A 71 -6.11 8.57 20.26
CA GLU A 71 -7.00 8.28 21.41
C GLU A 71 -6.78 6.88 21.99
N PHE A 72 -6.44 5.89 21.16
CA PHE A 72 -6.34 4.47 21.57
C PHE A 72 -4.92 3.91 21.49
N ASN A 73 -3.94 4.71 21.08
CA ASN A 73 -2.53 4.29 20.90
C ASN A 73 -2.40 3.02 20.03
N ILE A 74 -3.15 2.97 18.93
CA ILE A 74 -3.13 1.89 17.94
C ILE A 74 -2.49 2.35 16.63
N LEU A 75 -2.10 1.40 15.78
CA LEU A 75 -1.72 1.70 14.40
C LEU A 75 -2.91 2.27 13.61
N PRO A 76 -2.67 3.20 12.68
CA PRO A 76 -3.74 3.81 11.91
C PRO A 76 -4.40 2.77 10.99
N PRO A 77 -5.73 2.53 11.12
CA PRO A 77 -6.40 1.45 10.41
C PRO A 77 -6.80 1.76 8.97
N GLY A 78 -6.71 3.03 8.52
CA GLY A 78 -7.36 3.53 7.32
C GLY A 78 -6.96 2.82 6.02
N ASP A 79 -5.66 2.74 5.75
CA ASP A 79 -5.14 2.15 4.51
C ASP A 79 -5.30 0.63 4.48
N ILE A 80 -5.06 0.00 5.62
CA ILE A 80 -5.33 -1.43 5.83
C ILE A 80 -6.80 -1.75 5.54
N ARG A 81 -7.74 -0.95 6.09
CA ARG A 81 -9.18 -1.11 5.83
C ARG A 81 -9.49 -0.97 4.35
N ASN A 82 -8.91 0.01 3.66
CA ASN A 82 -9.12 0.17 2.21
C ASN A 82 -8.66 -1.07 1.43
N CYS A 83 -7.54 -1.68 1.84
CA CYS A 83 -7.06 -2.92 1.22
C CYS A 83 -7.98 -4.11 1.53
N MET A 84 -8.52 -4.23 2.74
CA MET A 84 -9.49 -5.28 3.09
C MET A 84 -10.73 -5.22 2.22
N VAL A 85 -11.28 -4.01 2.05
CA VAL A 85 -12.44 -3.77 1.19
C VAL A 85 -12.10 -4.01 -0.28
N ALA A 86 -10.88 -3.67 -0.71
CA ALA A 86 -10.44 -3.93 -2.08
C ALA A 86 -10.42 -5.42 -2.42
N LEU A 87 -9.96 -6.24 -1.48
CA LEU A 87 -9.82 -7.68 -1.63
C LEU A 87 -11.08 -8.48 -1.26
N SER A 88 -12.10 -7.84 -0.69
CA SER A 88 -13.40 -8.48 -0.45
C SER A 88 -14.29 -8.44 -1.69
N GLU A 89 -15.40 -9.18 -1.65
CA GLU A 89 -16.44 -9.13 -2.67
C GLU A 89 -17.23 -7.81 -2.56
N ASP A 90 -17.32 -7.07 -3.67
CA ASP A 90 -17.85 -5.69 -3.67
C ASP A 90 -19.35 -5.61 -3.34
N GLU A 91 -20.12 -6.68 -3.57
CA GLU A 91 -21.58 -6.73 -3.35
C GLU A 91 -21.99 -7.17 -1.94
N GLU A 92 -21.06 -7.67 -1.11
CA GLU A 92 -21.42 -8.11 0.24
C GLU A 92 -21.75 -6.92 1.17
N LEU A 93 -22.86 -7.04 1.91
CA LEU A 93 -23.30 -6.04 2.90
C LEU A 93 -22.19 -5.66 3.89
N LEU A 94 -21.32 -6.60 4.24
CA LEU A 94 -20.18 -6.38 5.13
C LEU A 94 -19.15 -5.41 4.51
N SER A 95 -18.85 -5.53 3.22
CA SER A 95 -17.98 -4.61 2.49
C SER A 95 -18.53 -3.18 2.50
N GLN A 96 -19.86 -3.03 2.37
CA GLN A 96 -20.51 -1.70 2.47
C GLN A 96 -20.46 -1.15 3.90
N LEU A 97 -20.67 -2.01 4.90
CA LEU A 97 -20.60 -1.63 6.31
C LEU A 97 -19.18 -1.16 6.69
N PHE A 98 -18.14 -1.85 6.24
CA PHE A 98 -16.75 -1.44 6.49
C PHE A 98 -16.41 -0.09 5.84
N GLN A 99 -17.05 0.26 4.73
CA GLN A 99 -16.89 1.56 4.07
C GLN A 99 -17.74 2.67 4.71
N TYR A 100 -18.71 2.33 5.54
CA TYR A 100 -19.64 3.29 6.12
C TYR A 100 -18.90 4.36 6.93
N ARG A 101 -19.21 5.64 6.62
CA ARG A 101 -18.72 6.79 7.35
C ARG A 101 -19.89 7.49 8.02
N PHE A 102 -19.80 7.67 9.33
CA PHE A 102 -20.79 8.37 10.13
C PHE A 102 -20.84 9.84 9.71
N LYS A 103 -22.03 10.30 9.32
CA LYS A 103 -22.27 11.69 8.87
C LYS A 103 -22.65 12.64 10.01
N SER A 104 -23.00 12.09 11.17
CA SER A 104 -23.44 12.85 12.34
C SER A 104 -23.31 11.98 13.59
N GLY A 105 -23.42 12.61 14.76
CA GLY A 105 -23.36 11.97 16.07
C GLY A 105 -22.15 12.43 16.87
N ALA A 106 -22.38 12.87 18.10
CA ALA A 106 -21.31 13.34 18.99
C ALA A 106 -20.26 12.25 19.19
N GLY A 107 -18.99 12.56 18.88
CA GLY A 107 -17.86 11.62 18.96
C GLY A 107 -17.78 10.59 17.84
N LEU A 108 -18.82 10.40 17.03
CA LEU A 108 -18.83 9.47 15.89
C LEU A 108 -18.68 10.17 14.54
N GLU A 109 -19.07 11.44 14.44
CA GLU A 109 -19.03 12.18 13.17
C GLU A 109 -17.65 12.12 12.50
N GLY A 110 -17.65 11.73 11.23
CA GLY A 110 -16.45 11.56 10.43
C GLY A 110 -15.67 10.27 10.69
N HIS A 111 -15.98 9.47 11.73
CA HIS A 111 -15.40 8.14 11.88
C HIS A 111 -15.91 7.20 10.78
N ASN A 112 -15.05 6.26 10.40
CA ASN A 112 -15.44 5.16 9.53
C ASN A 112 -15.64 3.89 10.38
N PHE A 113 -16.71 3.14 10.11
CA PHE A 113 -17.05 1.94 10.87
C PHE A 113 -15.96 0.88 10.80
N GLY A 114 -15.38 0.60 9.62
CA GLY A 114 -14.27 -0.36 9.49
C GLY A 114 -13.04 0.04 10.33
N ASN A 115 -12.76 1.33 10.46
CA ASN A 115 -11.70 1.82 11.36
C ASN A 115 -12.03 1.56 12.83
N LEU A 116 -13.28 1.81 13.25
CA LEU A 116 -13.74 1.52 14.62
C LEU A 116 -13.72 0.02 14.91
N PHE A 117 -14.10 -0.79 13.93
CA PHE A 117 -14.06 -2.24 14.01
C PHE A 117 -12.62 -2.74 14.23
N LEU A 118 -11.67 -2.27 13.42
CA LEU A 118 -10.26 -2.62 13.58
C LEU A 118 -9.68 -2.14 14.92
N ALA A 119 -10.05 -0.94 15.36
CA ALA A 119 -9.65 -0.43 16.68
C ALA A 119 -10.16 -1.32 17.82
N ALA A 120 -11.46 -1.66 17.79
CA ALA A 120 -12.06 -2.53 18.80
C ALA A 120 -11.44 -3.93 18.79
N LEU A 121 -11.22 -4.51 17.60
CA LEU A 121 -10.63 -5.84 17.50
C LEU A 121 -9.17 -5.86 17.95
N THR A 122 -8.41 -4.80 17.66
CA THR A 122 -7.04 -4.62 18.18
C THR A 122 -7.03 -4.53 19.70
N ALA A 123 -7.98 -3.81 20.30
CA ALA A 123 -8.11 -3.72 21.76
C ALA A 123 -8.46 -5.08 22.40
N ILE A 124 -9.21 -5.94 21.70
CA ILE A 124 -9.57 -7.29 22.17
C ILE A 124 -8.39 -8.26 22.02
N THR A 125 -7.68 -8.22 20.90
CA THR A 125 -6.57 -9.16 20.61
C THR A 125 -5.26 -8.76 21.28
N GLY A 126 -5.08 -7.47 21.57
CA GLY A 126 -3.79 -6.89 21.97
C GLY A 126 -2.76 -6.87 20.85
N ASP A 127 -3.16 -7.21 19.61
CA ASP A 127 -2.29 -7.38 18.45
C ASP A 127 -3.00 -6.90 17.18
N PHE A 128 -2.47 -5.82 16.60
CA PHE A 128 -3.02 -5.20 15.41
C PHE A 128 -2.94 -6.13 14.19
N ALA A 129 -1.83 -6.86 14.01
CA ALA A 129 -1.70 -7.80 12.89
C ALA A 129 -2.68 -8.96 13.01
N MET A 130 -2.94 -9.45 14.23
CA MET A 130 -3.98 -10.44 14.47
C MET A 130 -5.38 -9.87 14.19
N ALA A 131 -5.65 -8.63 14.57
CA ALA A 131 -6.91 -7.95 14.24
C ALA A 131 -7.12 -7.81 12.73
N VAL A 132 -6.05 -7.51 11.98
CA VAL A 132 -6.06 -7.48 10.51
C VAL A 132 -6.40 -8.85 9.92
N LYS A 133 -5.74 -9.90 10.41
CA LYS A 133 -5.98 -11.27 9.96
C LYS A 133 -7.43 -11.72 10.20
N LEU A 134 -7.95 -11.47 11.39
CA LEU A 134 -9.33 -11.83 11.76
C LEU A 134 -10.36 -11.02 10.95
N SER A 135 -10.13 -9.71 10.78
CA SER A 135 -11.02 -8.86 9.97
C SER A 135 -11.05 -9.29 8.50
N SER A 136 -9.89 -9.65 7.94
CA SER A 136 -9.79 -10.15 6.56
C SER A 136 -10.57 -11.46 6.37
N ALA A 137 -10.57 -12.34 7.38
CA ALA A 137 -11.36 -13.57 7.35
C ALA A 137 -12.88 -13.30 7.41
N ILE A 138 -13.31 -12.32 8.22
CA ILE A 138 -14.72 -11.90 8.32
C ILE A 138 -15.23 -11.36 6.97
N LEU A 139 -14.38 -10.61 6.27
CA LEU A 139 -14.67 -10.06 4.94
C LEU A 139 -14.41 -11.04 3.79
N LYS A 140 -13.98 -12.27 4.07
CA LYS A 140 -13.58 -13.28 3.07
C LYS A 140 -12.64 -12.71 2.00
N SER A 141 -11.67 -11.91 2.43
CA SER A 141 -10.69 -11.25 1.57
C SER A 141 -9.90 -12.26 0.72
N ARG A 142 -9.81 -12.02 -0.60
CA ARG A 142 -8.99 -12.79 -1.54
C ARG A 142 -7.53 -12.35 -1.51
N GLY A 143 -6.86 -12.62 -0.40
CA GLY A 143 -5.45 -12.29 -0.20
C GLY A 143 -5.12 -11.99 1.25
N ILE A 144 -3.83 -11.82 1.53
CA ILE A 144 -3.29 -11.57 2.86
C ILE A 144 -2.82 -10.11 2.94
N ILE A 145 -3.08 -9.45 4.07
CA ILE A 145 -2.66 -8.07 4.30
C ILE A 145 -1.73 -8.05 5.51
N TYR A 146 -0.55 -7.48 5.33
CA TYR A 146 0.39 -7.20 6.40
C TYR A 146 0.58 -5.69 6.54
N PRO A 147 0.54 -5.14 7.76
CA PRO A 147 1.08 -3.81 7.97
C PRO A 147 2.61 -3.86 7.77
N SER A 148 3.16 -2.78 7.24
CA SER A 148 4.60 -2.63 6.99
C SER A 148 5.44 -2.73 8.27
N THR A 149 4.87 -2.37 9.42
CA THR A 149 5.45 -2.55 10.74
C THR A 149 4.36 -2.75 11.79
N VAL A 150 4.70 -3.35 12.92
CA VAL A 150 3.85 -3.40 14.13
C VAL A 150 4.15 -2.27 15.11
N SER A 151 5.22 -1.49 14.87
CA SER A 151 5.61 -0.38 15.73
C SER A 151 4.74 0.85 15.45
N ASN A 152 4.30 1.55 16.50
CA ASN A 152 3.61 2.83 16.33
C ASN A 152 4.64 3.90 15.90
N VAL A 153 4.59 4.29 14.62
CA VAL A 153 5.65 5.07 13.96
C VAL A 153 5.12 6.33 13.29
N GLU A 154 5.82 7.45 13.43
CA GLU A 154 5.54 8.71 12.76
C GLU A 154 6.54 8.97 11.64
N LEU A 155 6.10 9.71 10.63
CA LEU A 155 6.99 10.22 9.59
C LEU A 155 7.58 11.56 10.03
N GLU A 156 8.85 11.76 9.69
CA GLU A 156 9.53 13.06 9.79
C GLU A 156 10.25 13.34 8.47
N ALA A 157 10.06 14.53 7.92
CA ALA A 157 10.68 14.96 6.67
C ALA A 157 11.67 16.09 6.92
N LEU A 158 12.87 15.98 6.35
CA LEU A 158 13.78 17.10 6.15
C LEU A 158 13.35 17.85 4.89
N MET A 159 13.10 19.15 5.04
CA MET A 159 12.68 20.03 3.94
C MET A 159 13.88 20.74 3.30
N ASP A 160 13.68 21.32 2.12
CA ASP A 160 14.74 22.01 1.36
C ASP A 160 15.20 23.35 1.95
N ASP A 161 14.45 23.90 2.91
CA ASP A 161 14.87 25.03 3.75
C ASP A 161 15.62 24.60 5.03
N GLY A 162 15.85 23.29 5.20
CA GLY A 162 16.52 22.71 6.37
C GLY A 162 15.61 22.49 7.59
N SER A 163 14.32 22.82 7.51
CA SER A 163 13.37 22.52 8.57
C SER A 163 13.01 21.03 8.63
N CYS A 164 12.65 20.53 9.82
CA CYS A 164 12.08 19.20 10.00
C CYS A 164 10.58 19.31 10.26
N VAL A 165 9.78 18.55 9.51
CA VAL A 165 8.32 18.48 9.64
C VAL A 165 7.91 17.06 10.05
N ARG A 166 7.16 16.94 11.15
CA ARG A 166 6.71 15.64 11.68
C ARG A 166 5.21 15.44 11.48
N GLY A 167 4.81 14.21 11.16
CA GLY A 167 3.44 13.80 10.90
C GLY A 167 3.07 13.83 9.43
N GLU A 168 2.38 12.80 8.95
CA GLU A 168 2.02 12.64 7.54
C GLU A 168 1.17 13.81 7.01
N THR A 169 0.16 14.23 7.77
CA THR A 169 -0.72 15.34 7.42
C THR A 169 0.06 16.67 7.36
N SER A 170 1.02 16.86 8.26
CA SER A 170 1.86 18.06 8.30
C SER A 170 2.86 18.10 7.15
N ILE A 171 3.46 16.96 6.80
CA ILE A 171 4.36 16.83 5.65
C ILE A 171 3.60 17.15 4.35
N SER A 172 2.45 16.51 4.14
CA SER A 172 1.61 16.71 2.95
C SER A 172 1.02 18.13 2.82
N SER A 173 0.97 18.89 3.91
CA SER A 173 0.50 20.29 3.89
C SER A 173 1.64 21.31 3.80
N SER A 174 2.89 20.89 3.90
CA SER A 174 4.05 21.77 3.78
C SER A 174 4.20 22.29 2.36
N LYS A 175 4.60 23.56 2.19
CA LYS A 175 4.87 24.13 0.86
C LYS A 175 6.31 23.90 0.40
N GLN A 176 7.16 23.43 1.30
CA GLN A 176 8.57 23.15 1.01
C GLN A 176 8.71 21.78 0.36
N ARG A 177 9.83 21.56 -0.33
CA ARG A 177 10.09 20.25 -0.96
C ARG A 177 10.73 19.32 0.06
N ILE A 178 10.28 18.07 0.04
CA ILE A 178 10.86 16.99 0.86
C ILE A 178 12.22 16.62 0.25
N VAL A 179 13.27 16.66 1.07
CA VAL A 179 14.63 16.23 0.72
C VAL A 179 14.85 14.79 1.15
N GLU A 180 14.50 14.46 2.38
CA GLU A 180 14.65 13.11 2.94
C GLU A 180 13.52 12.81 3.92
N LEU A 181 13.06 11.56 3.94
CA LEU A 181 12.02 11.06 4.83
C LEU A 181 12.61 10.05 5.82
N TYR A 182 12.24 10.19 7.09
CA TYR A 182 12.67 9.34 8.19
C TYR A 182 11.47 8.73 8.92
N MET A 183 11.71 7.56 9.50
CA MET A 183 10.76 6.89 10.40
C MET A 183 11.13 7.20 11.84
N ILE A 184 10.14 7.50 12.68
CA ILE A 184 10.30 7.77 14.10
C ILE A 184 9.40 6.82 14.91
N PRO A 185 9.95 5.89 15.71
CA PRO A 185 11.37 5.61 15.88
C PRO A 185 12.01 4.95 14.64
N PRO A 186 13.34 5.10 14.45
CA PRO A 186 14.04 4.65 13.23
C PRO A 186 14.22 3.13 13.13
N ASP A 187 14.02 2.40 14.22
CA ASP A 187 14.19 0.95 14.32
C ASP A 187 12.89 0.17 14.11
N ALA A 188 11.88 0.79 13.47
CA ALA A 188 10.64 0.13 13.07
C ALA A 188 10.93 -1.17 12.32
N GLN A 189 10.45 -2.29 12.86
CA GLN A 189 10.64 -3.61 12.28
C GLN A 189 9.39 -4.07 11.53
N PRO A 190 9.55 -4.72 10.37
CA PRO A 190 8.46 -5.33 9.64
C PRO A 190 8.00 -6.62 10.32
N LEU A 191 6.82 -7.10 9.94
CA LEU A 191 6.43 -8.45 10.31
C LEU A 191 7.35 -9.47 9.62
N PRO A 192 7.83 -10.51 10.33
CA PRO A 192 8.57 -11.61 9.71
C PRO A 192 7.83 -12.22 8.51
N GLN A 193 6.50 -12.35 8.61
CA GLN A 193 5.66 -12.89 7.54
C GLN A 193 5.61 -11.99 6.30
N ALA A 194 5.76 -10.67 6.47
CA ALA A 194 5.86 -9.75 5.33
C ALA A 194 7.19 -9.94 4.58
N LEU A 195 8.29 -10.18 5.32
CA LEU A 195 9.59 -10.50 4.72
C LEU A 195 9.59 -11.86 4.01
N GLU A 196 8.93 -12.86 4.60
CA GLU A 196 8.74 -14.18 3.99
C GLU A 196 7.95 -14.07 2.69
N ALA A 197 6.84 -13.32 2.68
CA ALA A 197 6.07 -13.07 1.46
C ALA A 197 6.91 -12.39 0.36
N ILE A 198 7.75 -11.42 0.71
CA ILE A 198 8.69 -10.78 -0.24
C ILE A 198 9.70 -11.78 -0.79
N ALA A 199 10.25 -12.64 0.06
CA ALA A 199 11.26 -13.62 -0.33
C ALA A 199 10.70 -14.70 -1.28
N GLU A 200 9.45 -15.09 -1.09
CA GLU A 200 8.77 -16.10 -1.91
C GLU A 200 8.04 -15.55 -3.14
N ALA A 201 7.99 -14.24 -3.32
CA ALA A 201 7.26 -13.62 -4.42
C ALA A 201 7.88 -13.95 -5.79
N ASP A 202 7.02 -14.09 -6.80
CA ASP A 202 7.41 -14.12 -8.21
C ASP A 202 7.35 -12.71 -8.82
N LEU A 203 6.46 -11.86 -8.28
CA LEU A 203 6.26 -10.48 -8.68
C LEU A 203 6.10 -9.58 -7.45
N ILE A 204 6.88 -8.50 -7.38
CA ILE A 204 6.75 -7.43 -6.38
C ILE A 204 6.36 -6.15 -7.11
N THR A 205 5.26 -5.53 -6.69
CA THR A 205 4.85 -4.20 -7.15
C THR A 205 5.01 -3.19 -6.03
N LEU A 206 5.52 -2.01 -6.35
CA LEU A 206 5.47 -0.84 -5.46
C LEU A 206 4.63 0.25 -6.11
N GLY A 207 3.59 0.67 -5.38
CA GLY A 207 2.62 1.65 -5.85
C GLY A 207 1.52 1.06 -6.72
N PRO A 208 0.63 1.92 -7.26
CA PRO A 208 0.69 3.38 -7.20
C PRO A 208 0.33 3.94 -5.82
N GLY A 209 0.73 5.18 -5.54
CA GLY A 209 0.48 5.85 -4.26
C GLY A 209 1.37 7.07 -4.06
N SER A 210 1.03 7.92 -3.10
CA SER A 210 1.80 9.13 -2.76
C SER A 210 3.28 8.78 -2.52
N LEU A 211 4.18 9.52 -3.20
CA LEU A 211 5.59 9.14 -3.31
C LEU A 211 6.23 8.99 -1.92
N TYR A 212 6.08 9.98 -1.06
CA TYR A 212 6.74 9.98 0.24
C TYR A 212 5.89 9.25 1.28
N THR A 213 4.62 9.61 1.37
CA THR A 213 3.74 9.17 2.46
C THR A 213 3.18 7.75 2.30
N SER A 214 3.11 7.24 1.06
CA SER A 214 2.63 5.87 0.79
C SER A 214 3.73 4.91 0.30
N LEU A 215 4.70 5.35 -0.50
CA LEU A 215 5.68 4.44 -1.11
C LEU A 215 6.99 4.42 -0.33
N ILE A 216 7.64 5.57 -0.15
CA ILE A 216 8.91 5.68 0.59
C ILE A 216 8.71 5.29 2.05
N SER A 217 7.57 5.61 2.67
CA SER A 217 7.23 5.20 4.04
C SER A 217 7.35 3.68 4.27
N ASN A 218 7.03 2.86 3.27
CA ASN A 218 7.26 1.41 3.33
C ASN A 218 8.74 1.05 3.15
N LEU A 219 9.48 1.75 2.28
CA LEU A 219 10.89 1.46 1.98
C LEU A 219 11.87 1.90 3.08
N ILE A 220 11.47 2.80 3.97
CA ILE A 220 12.29 3.23 5.12
C ILE A 220 12.07 2.37 6.37
N VAL A 221 11.17 1.37 6.32
CA VAL A 221 11.07 0.34 7.36
C VAL A 221 12.25 -0.62 7.25
N SER A 222 12.98 -0.81 8.35
CA SER A 222 14.22 -1.58 8.38
C SER A 222 14.01 -3.02 7.90
N GLY A 223 14.72 -3.45 6.86
CA GLY A 223 14.66 -4.82 6.35
C GLY A 223 13.79 -4.99 5.10
N ILE A 224 12.78 -4.15 4.88
CA ILE A 224 11.94 -4.20 3.66
C ILE A 224 12.77 -3.99 2.38
N PRO A 225 13.58 -2.91 2.22
CA PRO A 225 14.32 -2.71 0.98
C PRO A 225 15.39 -3.80 0.78
N GLN A 226 15.98 -4.34 1.85
CA GLN A 226 16.93 -5.45 1.77
C GLN A 226 16.26 -6.73 1.28
N ALA A 227 15.07 -7.05 1.78
CA ALA A 227 14.30 -8.21 1.33
C ALA A 227 13.86 -8.08 -0.12
N ILE A 228 13.37 -6.90 -0.55
CA ILE A 228 13.01 -6.64 -1.95
C ILE A 228 14.23 -6.84 -2.85
N LYS A 229 15.39 -6.30 -2.47
CA LYS A 229 16.63 -6.43 -3.24
C LYS A 229 17.11 -7.88 -3.35
N ALA A 230 16.99 -8.65 -2.27
CA ALA A 230 17.44 -10.04 -2.22
C ALA A 230 16.49 -11.02 -2.93
N SER A 231 15.21 -10.66 -3.07
CA SER A 231 14.20 -11.47 -3.74
C SER A 231 14.55 -11.73 -5.21
N ALA A 232 14.22 -12.92 -5.71
CA ALA A 232 14.34 -13.26 -7.13
C ALA A 232 13.14 -12.76 -7.97
N ALA A 233 12.10 -12.24 -7.32
CA ALA A 233 10.91 -11.71 -7.98
C ALA A 233 11.26 -10.66 -9.04
N THR A 234 10.40 -10.55 -10.04
CA THR A 234 10.37 -9.36 -10.89
C THR A 234 9.86 -8.18 -10.07
N LYS A 235 10.58 -7.05 -10.02
CA LYS A 235 10.20 -5.86 -9.25
C LYS A 235 9.74 -4.75 -10.18
N ILE A 236 8.50 -4.28 -9.98
CA ILE A 236 7.87 -3.25 -10.81
C ILE A 236 7.49 -2.04 -9.96
N PHE A 237 7.98 -0.87 -10.33
CA PHE A 237 7.45 0.40 -9.85
C PHE A 237 6.25 0.82 -10.71
N VAL A 238 5.08 1.03 -10.09
CA VAL A 238 3.90 1.55 -10.77
C VAL A 238 3.82 3.06 -10.54
N CYS A 239 4.17 3.84 -11.56
CA CYS A 239 4.28 5.28 -11.44
C CYS A 239 2.91 5.96 -11.32
N ASN A 240 2.85 7.02 -10.51
CA ASN A 240 1.67 7.86 -10.40
C ASN A 240 1.32 8.53 -11.73
N LEU A 241 0.01 8.73 -11.96
CA LEU A 241 -0.49 9.40 -13.17
C LEU A 241 -0.34 10.92 -13.12
N MET A 242 -0.41 11.50 -11.91
CA MET A 242 -0.39 12.94 -11.68
C MET A 242 0.61 13.26 -10.57
N THR A 243 1.17 14.46 -10.60
CA THR A 243 1.92 15.01 -9.46
C THR A 243 0.95 15.30 -8.31
N GLN A 244 1.42 15.14 -7.08
CA GLN A 244 0.68 15.53 -5.90
C GLN A 244 1.20 16.87 -5.39
N ALA A 245 0.28 17.79 -5.06
CA ALA A 245 0.62 19.03 -4.39
C ALA A 245 1.51 18.73 -3.17
N ASN A 246 2.54 19.56 -2.96
CA ASN A 246 3.44 19.51 -1.79
C ASN A 246 4.32 18.25 -1.63
N GLU A 247 4.06 17.15 -2.35
CA GLU A 247 4.92 15.96 -2.33
C GLU A 247 5.76 15.82 -3.61
N SER A 248 5.13 15.88 -4.78
CA SER A 248 5.79 15.52 -6.04
C SER A 248 5.58 16.52 -7.18
N LEU A 249 5.24 17.76 -6.86
CA LEU A 249 5.14 18.85 -7.83
C LEU A 249 6.44 19.01 -8.62
N GLY A 250 6.32 19.00 -9.95
CA GLY A 250 7.45 19.15 -10.87
C GLY A 250 8.33 17.90 -11.01
N LEU A 251 8.03 16.79 -10.32
CA LEU A 251 8.81 15.57 -10.43
C LEU A 251 8.39 14.75 -11.65
N SER A 252 9.36 14.36 -12.48
CA SER A 252 9.17 13.38 -13.55
C SER A 252 9.06 11.96 -13.00
N ALA A 253 8.71 10.99 -13.86
CA ALA A 253 8.76 9.58 -13.51
C ALA A 253 10.18 9.12 -13.09
N ALA A 254 11.22 9.70 -13.70
CA ALA A 254 12.61 9.41 -13.35
C ALA A 254 13.01 10.01 -11.98
N ASP A 255 12.44 11.17 -11.60
CA ASP A 255 12.64 11.74 -10.27
C ASP A 255 11.99 10.87 -9.19
N HIS A 256 10.80 10.33 -9.45
CA HIS A 256 10.14 9.39 -8.52
C HIS A 256 11.01 8.14 -8.30
N LEU A 257 11.53 7.55 -9.37
CA LEU A 257 12.39 6.37 -9.28
C LEU A 257 13.67 6.67 -8.49
N ARG A 258 14.30 7.82 -8.75
CA ARG A 258 15.48 8.28 -7.98
C ARG A 258 15.17 8.42 -6.50
N ALA A 259 14.09 9.13 -6.15
CA ALA A 259 13.70 9.30 -4.76
C ALA A 259 13.49 7.96 -4.05
N LEU A 260 12.81 6.99 -4.69
CA LEU A 260 12.62 5.65 -4.14
C LEU A 260 13.95 4.91 -3.91
N GLN A 261 14.86 4.96 -4.89
CA GLN A 261 16.16 4.28 -4.81
C GLN A 261 17.10 4.92 -3.78
N ASP A 262 17.08 6.25 -3.68
CA ASP A 262 17.88 7.02 -2.72
C ASP A 262 17.48 6.66 -1.28
N HIS A 263 16.17 6.63 -0.99
CA HIS A 263 15.66 6.26 0.33
C HIS A 263 15.85 4.77 0.64
N ALA A 264 15.69 3.89 -0.36
CA ALA A 264 15.99 2.46 -0.21
C ALA A 264 17.48 2.15 -0.10
N LYS A 265 18.36 3.11 -0.47
CA LYS A 265 19.81 2.94 -0.60
C LYS A 265 20.18 1.75 -1.51
N ALA A 266 19.35 1.51 -2.52
CA ALA A 266 19.47 0.37 -3.42
C ALA A 266 18.71 0.58 -4.74
N GLN A 267 19.21 -0.02 -5.82
CA GLN A 267 18.44 -0.19 -7.04
C GLN A 267 17.50 -1.39 -6.86
N LEU A 268 16.19 -1.12 -6.77
CA LEU A 268 15.19 -2.16 -6.43
C LEU A 268 14.40 -2.69 -7.62
N PHE A 269 14.22 -1.90 -8.70
CA PHE A 269 13.21 -2.18 -9.72
C PHE A 269 13.83 -2.65 -11.03
N ASP A 270 13.25 -3.69 -11.61
CA ASP A 270 13.57 -4.18 -12.96
C ASP A 270 12.80 -3.39 -14.02
N TYR A 271 11.56 -3.00 -13.69
CA TYR A 271 10.67 -2.28 -14.59
C TYR A 271 9.98 -1.10 -13.90
N ALA A 272 9.62 -0.10 -14.70
CA ALA A 272 8.72 0.98 -14.30
C ALA A 272 7.53 1.03 -15.26
N LEU A 273 6.32 0.92 -14.73
CA LEU A 273 5.08 1.08 -15.49
C LEU A 273 4.68 2.56 -15.48
N VAL A 274 4.73 3.20 -16.66
CA VAL A 274 4.46 4.63 -16.83
C VAL A 274 3.37 4.83 -17.88
N ASN A 275 2.34 5.62 -17.56
CA ASN A 275 1.35 6.03 -18.54
C ASN A 275 1.93 7.14 -19.45
N THR A 276 2.00 6.87 -20.74
CA THR A 276 2.42 7.85 -21.77
C THR A 276 1.26 8.41 -22.57
N ARG A 277 0.02 7.97 -22.30
CA ARG A 277 -1.17 8.49 -22.99
C ARG A 277 -1.42 9.94 -22.54
N PRO A 278 -1.70 10.86 -23.47
CA PRO A 278 -2.08 12.23 -23.13
C PRO A 278 -3.30 12.25 -22.21
N VAL A 279 -3.23 13.05 -21.15
CA VAL A 279 -4.36 13.32 -20.26
C VAL A 279 -5.33 14.30 -20.94
N SER A 280 -6.64 14.05 -20.83
CA SER A 280 -7.67 14.92 -21.42
C SER A 280 -7.62 16.34 -20.83
N ALA A 281 -8.14 17.32 -21.56
CA ALA A 281 -8.20 18.70 -21.08
C ALA A 281 -9.04 18.83 -19.80
N GLU A 282 -10.18 18.13 -19.70
CA GLU A 282 -11.03 18.21 -18.50
C GLU A 282 -10.32 17.63 -17.26
N LEU A 283 -9.56 16.53 -17.44
CA LEU A 283 -8.78 15.97 -16.35
C LEU A 283 -7.63 16.88 -15.94
N LYS A 284 -6.98 17.59 -16.88
CA LYS A 284 -5.96 18.57 -16.53
C LYS A 284 -6.55 19.73 -15.73
N GLU A 285 -7.70 20.26 -16.14
CA GLU A 285 -8.37 21.35 -15.42
C GLU A 285 -8.82 20.93 -14.02
N LYS A 286 -9.32 19.70 -13.86
CA LYS A 286 -9.70 19.16 -12.54
C LYS A 286 -8.52 19.02 -11.57
N TYR A 287 -7.30 18.84 -12.08
CA TYR A 287 -6.09 18.61 -11.28
C TYR A 287 -5.17 19.83 -11.16
N ALA A 288 -5.41 20.90 -11.93
CA ALA A 288 -4.66 22.15 -11.88
C ALA A 288 -5.04 22.99 -10.65
#